data_AF-A0A4S4F9T8-F1
#
_entry.id   AF-A0A4S4F9T8-F1
#
_cell.length_a   1.000
_cell.length_b   1.000
_cell.length_c   1.000
_cell.angle_alpha   90.00
_cell.angle_beta   90.00
_cell.angle_gamma   90.00
#
_symmetry.space_group_name_H-M   'P 1'
#
loop_
_entity.id
_entity.type
_entity.pdbx_description
1 polymer ?
#
loop_
_entity_poly.entity_id
_entity_poly.type
_entity_poly.pdbx_seq_one_letter_code
_entity_poly.pdbx_strand_id
1 'polypeptide(L)'
;MGLITNPKILFLDEPTVGLDVLARHELWHTLTALKGEVTIRTRVVVGIAVILPTAPMYTAIGLLCGTLVSDKAVGGICGAMLTTVSFILSGLTIPLTVMGHAFQTIAQTLPFYHAAQMANAAIAGDYGRIWPHMWIVLIYMAVFAAAAILTFTMRARNR
;
A
#
# COMPACT_ATOMS: atom_id res chain seq x y z
N MET A 1 -1.40 -25.36 -9.94
CA MET A 1 -0.19 -25.07 -9.13
C MET A 1 -0.36 -23.92 -8.12
N GLY A 2 -1.24 -22.92 -8.33
CA GLY A 2 -1.41 -21.79 -7.38
C GLY A 2 -2.21 -22.06 -6.09
N LEU A 3 -3.08 -23.09 -6.05
CA LEU A 3 -3.88 -23.44 -4.86
C LEU A 3 -3.25 -24.50 -3.95
N ILE A 4 -2.21 -25.20 -4.41
CA ILE A 4 -1.57 -26.31 -3.66
C ILE A 4 -0.76 -25.75 -2.47
N THR A 5 -0.36 -24.48 -2.52
CA THR A 5 0.49 -23.81 -1.52
C THR A 5 -0.27 -23.01 -0.46
N ASN A 6 -1.55 -23.31 -0.21
CA ASN A 6 -2.40 -22.65 0.80
C ASN A 6 -2.13 -21.13 0.94
N PRO A 7 -2.27 -20.34 -0.14
CA PRO A 7 -1.85 -18.95 -0.16
C PRO A 7 -2.72 -18.11 0.79
N LYS A 8 -2.09 -17.29 1.62
CA LYS A 8 -2.79 -16.35 2.53
C LYS A 8 -3.64 -15.30 1.80
N ILE A 9 -3.32 -15.00 0.54
CA ILE A 9 -4.00 -14.02 -0.31
C ILE A 9 -4.05 -14.58 -1.73
N LEU A 10 -5.25 -14.67 -2.31
CA LEU A 10 -5.50 -15.17 -3.66
C LEU A 10 -6.23 -14.08 -4.46
N PHE A 11 -5.53 -13.45 -5.40
CA PHE A 11 -6.14 -12.52 -6.35
C PHE A 11 -6.65 -13.32 -7.55
N LEU A 12 -7.95 -13.24 -7.81
CA LEU A 12 -8.59 -13.88 -8.96
C LEU A 12 -9.05 -12.76 -9.90
N ASP A 13 -8.28 -12.50 -10.95
CA ASP A 13 -8.76 -11.66 -12.05
C ASP A 13 -9.36 -12.58 -13.12
N GLU A 14 -10.66 -12.43 -13.36
CA GLU A 14 -11.48 -13.22 -14.32
C GLU A 14 -11.35 -14.77 -14.25
N PRO A 15 -11.59 -15.43 -13.11
CA PRO A 15 -11.34 -16.87 -12.93
C PRO A 15 -12.39 -17.78 -13.58
N THR A 16 -13.21 -17.29 -14.51
CA THR A 16 -14.31 -18.07 -15.08
C THR A 16 -14.32 -18.10 -16.61
N VAL A 17 -13.57 -17.22 -17.27
CA VAL A 17 -13.52 -17.19 -18.73
C VAL A 17 -12.43 -18.16 -19.18
N GLY A 18 -12.83 -19.35 -19.65
CA GLY A 18 -11.92 -20.39 -20.15
C GLY A 18 -11.75 -21.63 -19.25
N LEU A 19 -12.47 -21.72 -18.13
CA LEU A 19 -12.50 -22.91 -17.28
C LEU A 19 -13.65 -23.84 -17.65
N ASP A 20 -13.37 -25.14 -17.73
CA ASP A 20 -14.37 -26.17 -17.96
C ASP A 20 -15.42 -26.19 -16.83
N VAL A 21 -16.64 -26.67 -17.14
CA VAL A 21 -17.79 -26.64 -16.22
C VAL A 21 -17.49 -27.39 -14.92
N LEU A 22 -16.74 -28.51 -14.99
CA LEU A 22 -16.30 -29.27 -13.82
C LEU A 22 -15.27 -28.49 -12.97
N ALA A 23 -14.28 -27.87 -13.61
CA ALA A 23 -13.26 -27.08 -12.93
C ALA A 23 -13.86 -25.85 -12.23
N ARG A 24 -14.90 -25.24 -12.82
CA ARG A 24 -15.68 -24.18 -12.17
C ARG A 24 -16.35 -24.69 -10.90
N HIS A 25 -16.96 -25.88 -10.92
CA HIS A 25 -17.64 -26.44 -9.75
C HIS A 25 -16.66 -26.75 -8.60
N GLU A 26 -15.47 -27.30 -8.94
CA GLU A 26 -14.42 -27.60 -7.97
C GLU A 26 -13.80 -26.33 -7.37
N LEU A 27 -13.61 -25.28 -8.19
CA LEU A 27 -13.23 -23.95 -7.73
C LEU A 27 -14.27 -23.38 -6.75
N TRP A 28 -15.56 -23.46 -7.10
CA TRP A 28 -16.64 -23.00 -6.22
C TRP A 28 -16.70 -23.78 -4.91
N HIS A 29 -16.48 -25.09 -4.92
CA HIS A 29 -16.40 -25.88 -3.69
C HIS A 29 -15.23 -25.46 -2.80
N THR A 30 -14.05 -25.23 -3.38
CA THR A 30 -12.87 -24.78 -2.64
C THR A 30 -13.06 -23.37 -2.08
N LEU A 31 -13.62 -22.46 -2.88
CA LEU A 31 -13.95 -21.10 -2.46
C LEU A 31 -15.02 -21.08 -1.36
N THR A 32 -16.04 -21.94 -1.47
CA THR A 32 -17.12 -22.02 -0.47
C THR A 32 -16.63 -22.64 0.83
N ALA A 33 -15.68 -23.58 0.77
CA ALA A 33 -14.99 -24.11 1.94
C ALA A 33 -14.13 -23.03 2.64
N LEU A 34 -13.49 -22.14 1.88
CA LEU A 34 -12.73 -20.99 2.41
C LEU A 34 -13.63 -19.84 2.93
N LYS A 35 -14.87 -19.75 2.42
CA LYS A 35 -15.84 -18.69 2.75
C LYS A 35 -16.41 -18.78 4.18
N GLY A 36 -16.23 -19.91 4.86
CA GLY A 36 -16.71 -20.13 6.24
C GLY A 36 -16.02 -19.30 7.32
N GLU A 37 -14.95 -18.59 7.00
CA GLU A 37 -14.23 -17.76 7.97
C GLU A 37 -14.84 -16.34 8.09
N VAL A 38 -15.70 -16.16 9.10
CA VAL A 38 -16.13 -14.85 9.63
C VAL A 38 -14.95 -13.88 9.86
N THR A 39 -13.74 -14.44 9.99
CA THR A 39 -12.44 -13.79 10.09
C THR A 39 -12.07 -12.89 8.91
N ILE A 40 -12.49 -13.17 7.67
CA ILE A 40 -12.10 -12.34 6.51
C ILE A 40 -12.77 -10.96 6.58
N ARG A 41 -14.04 -10.91 7.00
CA ARG A 41 -14.81 -9.65 7.08
C ARG A 41 -14.21 -8.68 8.09
N THR A 42 -13.80 -9.17 9.25
CA THR A 42 -13.20 -8.34 10.31
C THR A 42 -11.78 -7.89 9.96
N ARG A 43 -10.96 -8.76 9.36
CA ARG A 43 -9.59 -8.42 8.94
C ARG A 43 -9.53 -7.36 7.85
N VAL A 44 -10.44 -7.40 6.88
CA VAL A 44 -10.54 -6.37 5.83
C VAL A 44 -10.88 -5.00 6.43
N VAL A 45 -11.80 -4.95 7.38
CA VAL A 45 -12.16 -3.69 8.08
C VAL A 45 -10.96 -3.14 8.85
N VAL A 46 -10.22 -4.00 9.56
CA VAL A 46 -8.99 -3.58 10.25
C VAL A 46 -7.93 -3.11 9.25
N GLY A 47 -7.77 -3.79 8.11
CA GLY A 47 -6.88 -3.36 7.03
C GLY A 47 -7.19 -1.96 6.52
N ILE A 48 -8.48 -1.68 6.24
CA ILE A 48 -8.92 -0.34 5.81
C ILE A 48 -8.63 0.71 6.88
N ALA A 49 -8.93 0.41 8.15
CA ALA A 49 -8.67 1.32 9.27
C ALA A 49 -7.17 1.62 9.46
N VAL A 50 -6.33 0.64 9.21
CA VAL A 50 -4.87 0.74 9.36
C VAL A 50 -4.21 1.47 8.20
N ILE A 51 -4.81 1.47 7.01
CA ILE A 51 -4.32 2.23 5.85
C ILE A 51 -4.77 3.71 5.90
N LEU A 52 -5.84 4.03 6.63
CA LEU A 52 -6.39 5.40 6.74
C LEU A 52 -5.32 6.48 7.06
N PRO A 53 -4.36 6.26 7.98
CA PRO A 53 -3.28 7.21 8.26
C PRO A 53 -2.28 7.43 7.11
N THR A 54 -2.24 6.55 6.10
CA THR A 54 -1.38 6.73 4.92
C THR A 54 -1.91 7.81 3.98
N ALA A 55 -3.23 8.07 3.97
CA ALA A 55 -3.85 9.09 3.13
C ALA A 55 -3.32 10.51 3.44
N PRO A 56 -3.33 11.02 4.68
CA PRO A 56 -2.81 12.35 4.98
C PRO A 56 -1.31 12.49 4.69
N MET A 57 -0.54 11.40 4.73
CA MET A 57 0.86 11.41 4.29
C MET A 57 0.98 11.71 2.79
N TYR A 58 0.22 11.02 1.93
CA TYR A 58 0.21 11.32 0.50
C TYR A 58 -0.30 12.73 0.20
N THR A 59 -1.31 13.20 0.93
CA THR A 59 -1.77 14.59 0.83
C THR A 59 -0.68 15.59 1.19
N ALA A 60 0.08 15.33 2.26
CA ALA A 60 1.19 16.20 2.67
C ALA A 60 2.32 16.23 1.63
N ILE A 61 2.66 15.09 1.04
CA ILE A 61 3.65 15.01 -0.05
C ILE A 61 3.15 15.80 -1.28
N GLY A 62 1.87 15.63 -1.65
CA GLY A 62 1.25 16.36 -2.75
C GLY A 62 1.26 17.87 -2.53
N LEU A 63 0.92 18.33 -1.32
CA LEU A 63 0.95 19.74 -0.95
C LEU A 63 2.40 20.29 -1.01
N LEU A 64 3.36 19.56 -0.45
CA LEU A 64 4.77 19.93 -0.48
C LEU A 64 5.25 20.13 -1.93
N CYS A 65 5.01 19.14 -2.79
CA CYS A 65 5.37 19.23 -4.21
C CYS A 65 4.66 20.38 -4.93
N GLY A 66 3.39 20.66 -4.63
CA GLY A 66 2.66 21.81 -5.18
C GLY A 66 3.24 23.16 -4.77
N THR A 67 3.92 23.25 -3.61
CA THR A 67 4.61 24.48 -3.20
C THR A 67 5.99 24.65 -3.85
N LEU A 68 6.63 23.55 -4.26
CA LEU A 68 8.02 23.53 -4.77
C LEU A 68 8.10 23.52 -6.30
N VAL A 69 7.09 22.96 -6.97
CA VAL A 69 7.08 22.72 -8.42
C VAL A 69 6.09 23.65 -9.12
N SER A 70 6.32 23.93 -10.40
CA SER A 70 5.38 24.68 -11.24
C SER A 70 4.07 23.92 -11.49
N ASP A 71 2.98 24.65 -11.68
CA ASP A 71 1.63 24.10 -11.88
C ASP A 71 1.53 23.13 -13.08
N LYS A 72 2.42 23.29 -14.08
CA LYS A 72 2.47 22.42 -15.27
C LYS A 72 3.09 21.05 -14.99
N ALA A 73 3.97 20.93 -14.00
CA ALA A 73 4.71 19.70 -13.70
C ALA A 73 4.18 18.96 -12.46
N VAL A 74 3.49 19.64 -11.55
CA VAL A 74 3.00 19.06 -10.29
C VAL A 74 2.07 17.85 -10.51
N GLY A 75 1.16 17.94 -11.48
CA GLY A 75 0.22 16.85 -11.77
C GLY A 75 0.91 15.57 -12.23
N GLY A 76 1.98 15.69 -13.03
CA GLY A 76 2.78 14.55 -13.48
C GLY A 76 3.62 13.93 -12.36
N ILE A 77 4.27 14.76 -11.54
CA ILE A 77 5.16 14.30 -10.47
C ILE A 77 4.37 13.68 -9.31
N CYS A 78 3.36 14.39 -8.80
CA CYS A 78 2.55 13.90 -7.67
C CYS A 78 1.56 12.83 -8.07
N GLY A 79 1.04 12.89 -9.31
CA GLY A 79 0.10 11.90 -9.82
C GLY A 79 0.80 10.64 -10.28
N ALA A 80 1.36 10.67 -11.50
CA ALA A 80 1.88 9.48 -12.16
C ALA A 80 3.17 8.96 -11.51
N MET A 81 4.14 9.85 -11.25
CA MET A 81 5.48 9.42 -10.83
C MET A 81 5.48 8.92 -9.39
N LEU A 82 4.91 9.69 -8.46
CA LEU A 82 4.79 9.30 -7.05
C LEU A 82 4.01 8.00 -6.87
N THR A 83 2.87 7.84 -7.56
CA THR A 83 2.06 6.63 -7.47
C THR A 83 2.83 5.41 -7.99
N THR A 84 3.51 5.55 -9.14
CA THR A 84 4.31 4.45 -9.73
C THR A 84 5.44 4.04 -8.80
N VAL A 85 6.20 5.00 -8.27
CA VAL A 85 7.30 4.75 -7.34
C VAL A 85 6.80 4.12 -6.05
N SER A 86 5.71 4.64 -5.47
CA SER A 86 5.12 4.09 -4.26
C SER A 86 4.69 2.64 -4.47
N PHE A 87 4.10 2.31 -5.61
CA PHE A 87 3.64 0.97 -5.92
C PHE A 87 4.79 -0.03 -6.14
N ILE A 88 5.86 0.39 -6.82
CA ILE A 88 7.07 -0.43 -7.01
C ILE A 88 7.80 -0.65 -5.69
N LEU A 89 8.03 0.42 -4.91
CA LEU A 89 8.79 0.37 -3.65
C LEU A 89 7.99 -0.23 -2.49
N SER A 90 6.67 -0.31 -2.60
CA SER A 90 5.83 -0.99 -1.61
C SER A 90 6.09 -2.49 -1.51
N GLY A 91 6.67 -3.09 -2.57
CA GLY A 91 6.83 -4.55 -2.67
C GLY A 91 5.55 -5.30 -3.01
N LEU A 92 4.45 -4.60 -3.34
CA LEU A 92 3.16 -5.21 -3.72
C LEU A 92 3.15 -5.73 -5.15
N THR A 93 3.83 -5.06 -6.08
CA THR A 93 3.94 -5.49 -7.49
C THR A 93 5.11 -6.40 -7.75
N ILE A 94 6.27 -6.01 -7.23
CA ILE A 94 7.53 -6.71 -7.44
C ILE A 94 8.08 -7.00 -6.05
N PRO A 95 8.24 -8.29 -5.67
CA PRO A 95 8.81 -8.62 -4.38
C PRO A 95 10.22 -8.02 -4.24
N LEU A 96 10.46 -7.29 -3.16
CA LEU A 96 11.74 -6.63 -2.90
C LEU A 96 12.93 -7.61 -2.84
N THR A 97 12.67 -8.89 -2.61
CA THR A 97 13.69 -9.96 -2.59
C THR A 97 14.28 -10.24 -3.97
N VAL A 98 13.57 -9.89 -5.04
CA VAL A 98 14.05 -10.02 -6.43
C VAL A 98 14.88 -8.81 -6.84
N MET A 99 14.76 -7.70 -6.09
CA MET A 99 15.49 -6.47 -6.32
C MET A 99 16.85 -6.53 -5.60
N GLY A 100 17.86 -5.84 -6.15
CA GLY A 100 19.20 -5.83 -5.54
C GLY A 100 19.20 -5.25 -4.12
N HIS A 101 20.18 -5.64 -3.30
CA HIS A 101 20.27 -5.25 -1.88
C HIS A 101 20.19 -3.73 -1.62
N ALA A 102 20.76 -2.92 -2.51
CA ALA A 102 20.68 -1.46 -2.41
C ALA A 102 19.22 -0.98 -2.48
N PHE A 103 18.45 -1.52 -3.42
CA PHE A 103 17.06 -1.14 -3.62
C PHE A 103 16.16 -1.65 -2.49
N GLN A 104 16.44 -2.86 -2.00
CA GLN A 104 15.75 -3.42 -0.84
C GLN A 104 15.92 -2.52 0.39
N THR A 105 17.14 -2.05 0.65
CA THR A 105 17.43 -1.15 1.79
C THR A 105 16.68 0.17 1.65
N ILE A 106 16.68 0.76 0.45
CA ILE A 106 15.95 2.01 0.19
C ILE A 106 14.44 1.80 0.38
N ALA A 107 13.86 0.77 -0.23
CA ALA A 107 12.44 0.47 -0.11
C ALA A 107 12.03 0.27 1.34
N GLN A 108 12.81 -0.49 2.12
CA GLN A 108 12.52 -0.79 3.52
C GLN A 108 12.63 0.39 4.47
N THR A 109 13.27 1.50 4.08
CA THR A 109 13.31 2.74 4.87
C THR A 109 12.15 3.68 4.53
N LEU A 110 11.60 3.57 3.32
CA LEU A 110 10.55 4.46 2.85
C LEU A 110 9.19 4.13 3.46
N PRO A 111 8.32 5.13 3.63
CA PRO A 111 7.01 4.92 4.25
C PRO A 111 6.08 4.03 3.41
N PHE A 112 6.30 3.94 2.09
CA PHE A 112 5.47 3.14 1.17
C PHE A 112 5.54 1.64 1.48
N TYR A 113 6.73 1.14 1.82
CA TYR A 113 6.93 -0.25 2.23
C TYR A 113 6.21 -0.53 3.55
N HIS A 114 6.36 0.36 4.54
CA HIS A 114 5.68 0.23 5.82
C HIS A 114 4.16 0.31 5.71
N ALA A 115 3.64 1.17 4.83
CA ALA A 115 2.22 1.24 4.49
C ALA A 115 1.68 -0.09 3.95
N ALA A 116 2.40 -0.72 3.03
CA ALA A 116 2.01 -2.03 2.49
C ALA A 116 2.16 -3.16 3.52
N GLN A 117 3.21 -3.12 4.34
CA GLN A 117 3.43 -4.14 5.36
C GLN A 117 2.37 -4.09 6.47
N MET A 118 1.85 -2.91 6.81
CA MET A 118 0.70 -2.75 7.69
C MET A 118 -0.57 -3.39 7.12
N ALA A 119 -0.87 -3.15 5.84
CA ALA A 119 -2.02 -3.77 5.16
C ALA A 119 -1.90 -5.30 5.16
N ASN A 120 -0.71 -5.81 4.82
CA ASN A 120 -0.41 -7.25 4.85
C ASN A 120 -0.55 -7.84 6.26
N ALA A 121 -0.08 -7.15 7.30
CA ALA A 121 -0.19 -7.60 8.69
C ALA A 121 -1.65 -7.66 9.16
N ALA A 122 -2.48 -6.68 8.78
CA ALA A 122 -3.91 -6.67 9.09
C ALA A 122 -4.68 -7.82 8.42
N ILE A 123 -4.39 -8.11 7.14
CA ILE A 123 -4.98 -9.23 6.40
C ILE A 123 -4.50 -10.58 6.95
N ALA A 124 -3.22 -10.67 7.34
CA ALA A 124 -2.66 -11.87 7.95
C ALA A 124 -3.17 -12.15 9.37
N GLY A 125 -3.84 -11.17 10.02
CA GLY A 125 -4.29 -11.26 11.40
C GLY A 125 -3.17 -11.09 12.44
N ASP A 126 -2.00 -10.60 12.02
CA ASP A 126 -0.84 -10.37 12.89
C ASP A 126 -0.79 -8.90 13.32
N TYR A 127 -1.68 -8.55 14.25
CA TYR A 127 -1.83 -7.17 14.70
C TYR A 127 -0.61 -6.63 15.46
N GLY A 128 0.25 -7.52 15.99
CA GLY A 128 1.48 -7.13 16.66
C GLY A 128 2.48 -6.45 15.72
N ARG A 129 2.51 -6.88 14.45
CA ARG A 129 3.40 -6.29 13.43
C ARG A 129 2.92 -4.96 12.85
N ILE A 130 1.69 -4.54 13.14
CA ILE A 130 1.15 -3.27 12.60
C ILE A 130 1.80 -2.07 13.29
N TRP A 131 1.91 -2.11 14.63
CA TRP A 131 2.34 -0.98 15.44
C TRP A 131 3.71 -0.39 15.04
N PRO A 132 4.77 -1.20 14.80
CA PRO A 132 6.07 -0.66 14.39
C PRO A 132 6.01 0.09 13.06
N HIS A 133 5.28 -0.46 12.08
CA HIS A 133 5.15 0.16 10.76
C HIS A 133 4.25 1.41 10.80
N MET A 134 3.21 1.39 11.63
CA MET A 134 2.32 2.52 11.84
C MET A 134 3.08 3.75 12.37
N TRP A 135 3.98 3.56 13.34
CA TRP A 135 4.74 4.67 13.92
C TRP A 135 5.64 5.32 12.88
N ILE A 136 6.28 4.50 12.03
CA ILE A 136 7.14 5.00 10.96
C ILE A 136 6.33 5.85 9.97
N VAL A 137 5.15 5.36 9.54
CA VAL A 137 4.27 6.12 8.65
C VAL A 137 3.81 7.44 9.29
N LEU A 138 3.44 7.42 10.57
CA LEU A 138 3.04 8.64 11.29
C LEU A 138 4.19 9.66 11.41
N ILE A 139 5.43 9.20 11.62
CA ILE A 139 6.61 10.06 11.64
C ILE A 139 6.80 10.70 10.25
N TYR A 140 6.76 9.92 9.17
CA TYR A 140 6.88 10.46 7.82
C TYR A 140 5.75 11.44 7.49
N MET A 141 4.51 11.13 7.88
CA MET A 141 3.37 12.03 7.75
C MET A 141 3.64 13.36 8.44
N ALA A 142 4.08 13.35 9.70
CA ALA A 142 4.39 14.56 10.46
C ALA A 142 5.53 15.36 9.81
N VAL A 143 6.58 14.70 9.35
CA VAL A 143 7.72 15.32 8.66
C VAL A 143 7.28 15.99 7.36
N PHE A 144 6.55 15.30 6.49
CA PHE A 144 6.07 15.88 5.23
C PHE A 144 5.05 17.00 5.46
N ALA A 145 4.16 16.86 6.44
CA ALA A 145 3.20 17.89 6.79
C ALA A 145 3.91 19.15 7.33
N ALA A 146 4.89 19.01 8.23
CA ALA A 146 5.69 20.11 8.73
C ALA A 146 6.47 20.78 7.59
N ALA A 147 7.10 20.00 6.72
CA ALA A 147 7.80 20.53 5.55
C ALA A 147 6.86 21.34 4.64
N ALA A 148 5.67 20.81 4.34
CA ALA A 148 4.68 21.49 3.50
C ALA A 148 4.18 22.81 4.13
N ILE A 149 3.92 22.81 5.45
CA ILE A 149 3.50 24.02 6.18
C ILE A 149 4.64 25.05 6.20
N LEU A 150 5.87 24.63 6.45
CA LEU A 150 7.05 25.51 6.46
C LEU A 150 7.28 26.13 5.09
N THR A 151 7.28 25.35 4.00
CA THR A 151 7.47 25.90 2.66
C THR A 151 6.35 26.85 2.28
N PHE A 152 5.10 26.52 2.62
CA PHE A 152 3.95 27.38 2.36
C PHE A 152 4.04 28.72 3.11
N THR A 153 4.35 28.69 4.42
CA THR A 153 4.46 29.90 5.26
C THR A 153 5.65 30.77 4.85
N MET A 154 6.79 30.17 4.50
CA MET A 154 7.95 30.91 3.98
C MET A 154 7.64 31.61 2.65
N ARG A 155 6.92 30.94 1.75
CA ARG A 155 6.51 31.51 0.45
C ARG A 155 5.48 32.63 0.62
N ALA A 156 4.55 32.47 1.55
CA ALA A 156 3.54 33.48 1.88
C ALA A 156 4.16 34.74 2.50
N ARG A 157 5.24 34.61 3.28
CA ARG A 157 5.96 35.75 3.88
C ARG A 157 6.84 36.52 2.88
N ASN A 158 7.29 35.86 1.81
CA ASN A 158 8.18 36.45 0.79
C ASN A 158 7.42 37.05 -0.42
N ARG A 159 6.09 37.03 -0.41
CA ARG A 159 5.24 37.79 -1.34
C ARG A 159 4.67 39.01 -0.65
#